data_AF-A0A2U1Q4U5-F1
#
_entry.id   AF-A0A2U1Q4U5-F1
#
_cell.length_a   1.000
_cell.length_b   1.000
_cell.length_c   1.000
_cell.angle_alpha   90.00
_cell.angle_beta   90.00
_cell.angle_gamma   90.00
#
_symmetry.space_group_name_H-M   'P 1'
#
loop_
_entity.id
_entity.type
_entity.pdbx_description
1 polymer ?
#
loop_
_entity_poly.entity_id
_entity_poly.type
_entity_poly.pdbx_seq_one_letter_code
_entity_poly.pdbx_strand_id
1 'polypeptide(L)'
;MATVTAGSLSLASRLSRSTSAFKPFLSSVNNMVFSPSFYRKFGAKLRASSSTARVEATPGSDLNENEAKKKTLACPICYDQLIWNGDPVFSVDSTPRSILKCGICKKVYSGNENHLDLTVTSGSKKYGEYRPASSELFRLPLVSFLYERGWRQAFTVWGGFPGPEREFELMRDYLKPVIGGTIIDASCGSGMFTRLFAKSGLFSLVVALDFSESMLKQSYDYIKQEENISKENLILVRADIARLPFASSSIDAVHAGAALHCWPSPSAGVAEISRILRPGGVFVATTYIIDGLYSFIPFLSPIRQNIAQFSGSHLYLSERELRELFTTCGLVDYTCIRNGRFVMMSARKPE
;
A
#
# COMPACT_ATOMS: atom_id res chain seq x y z
N MET A 1 23.20 62.82 18.35
CA MET A 1 23.89 62.14 17.23
C MET A 1 22.89 61.11 16.69
N ALA A 2 21.99 61.45 15.76
CA ALA A 2 22.24 61.71 14.33
C ALA A 2 22.91 60.46 13.68
N THR A 3 22.42 59.82 12.62
CA THR A 3 21.47 60.28 11.58
C THR A 3 21.01 59.09 10.74
N VAL A 4 19.78 59.19 10.25
CA VAL A 4 19.21 58.49 9.09
C VAL A 4 19.98 58.87 7.82
N THR A 5 20.08 57.98 6.82
CA THR A 5 20.05 58.37 5.40
C THR A 5 19.67 57.19 4.49
N ALA A 6 18.66 57.44 3.67
CA ALA A 6 18.32 56.71 2.45
C ALA A 6 19.16 57.25 1.27
N GLY A 7 19.33 56.46 0.21
CA GLY A 7 19.94 56.93 -1.04
C GLY A 7 20.01 55.85 -2.11
N SER A 8 19.43 56.14 -3.26
CA SER A 8 18.94 55.24 -4.32
C SER A 8 19.84 55.15 -5.58
N LEU A 9 19.62 54.08 -6.36
CA LEU A 9 19.59 53.96 -7.84
C LEU A 9 20.86 54.18 -8.70
N SER A 10 21.18 53.16 -9.52
CA SER A 10 21.60 53.24 -10.95
C SER A 10 21.83 51.81 -11.50
N LEU A 11 20.88 51.17 -12.17
CA LEU A 11 20.72 51.04 -13.65
C LEU A 11 21.99 50.69 -14.46
N ALA A 12 22.02 49.48 -15.03
CA ALA A 12 22.57 49.11 -16.35
C ALA A 12 22.43 47.57 -16.56
N SER A 13 21.34 47.12 -17.21
CA SER A 13 21.33 46.66 -18.61
C SER A 13 22.27 45.49 -18.93
N ARG A 14 21.71 44.28 -19.12
CA ARG A 14 22.11 43.30 -20.14
C ARG A 14 21.03 42.21 -20.28
N LEU A 15 20.02 42.53 -21.08
CA LEU A 15 19.15 41.56 -21.74
C LEU A 15 19.84 41.13 -23.03
N SER A 16 20.30 39.88 -23.11
CA SER A 16 20.69 39.26 -24.39
C SER A 16 19.65 38.23 -24.79
N ARG A 17 18.99 38.56 -25.91
CA ARG A 17 18.06 37.75 -26.69
C ARG A 17 18.73 36.47 -27.19
N SER A 18 17.98 35.37 -27.18
CA SER A 18 18.04 34.35 -28.23
C SER A 18 16.73 33.55 -28.22
N THR A 19 15.77 34.00 -29.03
CA THR A 19 14.59 33.22 -29.41
C THR A 19 14.43 33.34 -30.92
N SER A 20 14.89 32.33 -31.65
CA SER A 20 14.47 32.05 -33.03
C SER A 20 13.45 30.89 -32.95
N ALA A 21 12.16 31.19 -33.14
CA ALA A 21 11.47 31.16 -34.42
C ALA A 21 11.21 29.72 -34.90
N PHE A 22 10.03 29.17 -34.57
CA PHE A 22 9.43 28.06 -35.31
C PHE A 22 7.91 28.05 -35.15
N LYS A 23 7.22 28.22 -36.29
CA LYS A 23 5.85 27.80 -36.67
C LYS A 23 5.59 28.38 -38.07
N PRO A 24 4.56 27.94 -38.83
CA PRO A 24 3.94 26.61 -38.95
C PRO A 24 3.59 26.25 -40.44
N PHE A 25 3.30 24.97 -40.78
CA PHE A 25 2.32 24.54 -41.83
C PHE A 25 2.36 23.00 -41.97
N LEU A 26 1.32 22.25 -41.59
CA LEU A 26 0.21 21.70 -42.41
C LEU A 26 0.63 20.84 -43.62
N SER A 27 0.31 19.54 -43.59
CA SER A 27 -0.73 18.93 -44.45
C SER A 27 -0.74 17.39 -44.39
N SER A 28 -1.96 16.84 -44.41
CA SER A 28 -2.40 15.53 -44.97
C SER A 28 -1.73 14.25 -44.46
N VAL A 29 -2.44 13.14 -44.19
CA VAL A 29 -3.00 12.24 -45.20
C VAL A 29 -3.99 11.23 -44.54
N ASN A 30 -5.16 11.12 -45.16
CA ASN A 30 -6.10 10.00 -45.35
C ASN A 30 -6.72 9.19 -44.19
N ASN A 31 -8.03 9.43 -44.06
CA ASN A 31 -9.14 8.47 -44.08
C ASN A 31 -8.78 7.02 -44.49
N MET A 32 -9.15 6.06 -43.63
CA MET A 32 -9.40 4.69 -44.04
C MET A 32 -10.80 4.25 -43.59
N VAL A 33 -11.58 3.87 -44.60
CA VAL A 33 -13.00 3.52 -44.60
C VAL A 33 -13.18 2.13 -43.98
N PHE A 34 -14.17 2.02 -43.07
CA PHE A 34 -14.69 0.73 -42.60
C PHE A 34 -15.64 0.14 -43.65
N SER A 35 -15.43 -1.13 -44.01
CA SER A 35 -16.37 -1.96 -44.78
C SER A 35 -16.84 -3.13 -43.90
N PRO A 36 -18.15 -3.42 -43.82
CA PRO A 36 -18.67 -4.54 -43.04
C PRO A 36 -18.79 -5.78 -43.94
N SER A 37 -18.24 -6.91 -43.52
CA SER A 37 -18.47 -8.19 -44.21
C SER A 37 -18.92 -9.31 -43.26
N PHE A 38 -20.15 -9.72 -43.52
CA PHE A 38 -20.67 -11.09 -43.52
C PHE A 38 -20.64 -11.93 -42.23
N TYR A 39 -21.83 -11.97 -41.61
CA TYR A 39 -22.36 -13.07 -40.82
C TYR A 39 -22.22 -14.43 -41.52
N ARG A 40 -21.74 -15.44 -40.78
CA ARG A 40 -22.00 -16.85 -41.07
C ARG A 40 -22.42 -17.58 -39.80
N LYS A 41 -23.72 -17.90 -39.71
CA LYS A 41 -24.32 -18.77 -38.70
C LYS A 41 -23.87 -20.20 -38.96
N PHE A 42 -23.28 -20.86 -37.96
CA PHE A 42 -23.22 -22.32 -37.87
C PHE A 42 -24.14 -22.76 -36.72
N GLY A 43 -25.24 -23.42 -37.06
CA GLY A 43 -26.11 -24.10 -36.10
C GLY A 43 -25.59 -25.50 -35.83
N ALA A 44 -25.25 -25.79 -34.57
CA ALA A 44 -25.00 -27.14 -34.10
C ALA A 44 -26.16 -27.57 -33.20
N LYS A 45 -26.82 -28.67 -33.58
CA LYS A 45 -27.86 -29.35 -32.79
C LYS A 45 -27.22 -29.99 -31.56
N LEU A 46 -27.68 -29.65 -30.36
CA LEU A 46 -27.35 -30.38 -29.13
C LEU A 46 -28.58 -31.12 -28.62
N ARG A 47 -28.42 -32.43 -28.47
CA ARG A 47 -29.36 -33.37 -27.84
C ARG A 47 -29.30 -33.14 -26.33
N ALA A 48 -30.45 -32.91 -25.71
CA ALA A 48 -30.57 -32.89 -24.25
C ALA A 48 -30.61 -34.33 -23.72
N SER A 49 -29.75 -34.61 -22.75
CA SER A 49 -29.88 -35.77 -21.85
C SER A 49 -29.81 -35.25 -20.42
N SER A 50 -30.91 -35.35 -19.69
CA SER A 50 -30.98 -35.03 -18.27
C SER A 50 -30.50 -36.24 -17.46
N SER A 51 -29.47 -36.04 -16.65
CA SER A 51 -29.17 -36.95 -15.53
C SER A 51 -29.00 -36.11 -14.27
N THR A 52 -30.02 -36.17 -13.42
CA THR A 52 -29.98 -35.68 -12.04
C THR A 52 -29.04 -36.56 -11.23
N ALA A 53 -27.87 -36.04 -10.87
CA ALA A 53 -27.02 -36.62 -9.83
C ALA A 53 -26.96 -35.62 -8.67
N ARG A 54 -27.67 -35.93 -7.58
CA ARG A 54 -27.43 -35.30 -6.27
C ARG A 54 -26.03 -35.71 -5.83
N VAL A 55 -25.14 -34.74 -5.69
CA VAL A 55 -23.86 -34.93 -5.01
C VAL A 55 -24.08 -34.57 -3.55
N GLU A 56 -24.12 -35.59 -2.71
CA GLU A 56 -23.92 -35.46 -1.27
C GLU A 56 -22.50 -34.95 -1.02
N ALA A 57 -22.39 -33.75 -0.43
CA ALA A 57 -21.11 -33.14 -0.11
C ALA A 57 -20.60 -33.70 1.23
N THR A 58 -19.55 -34.51 1.19
CA THR A 58 -18.66 -34.75 2.34
C THR A 58 -17.66 -33.60 2.48
N PRO A 59 -17.27 -33.22 3.71
CA PRO A 59 -16.49 -32.01 3.96
C PRO A 59 -15.02 -32.20 3.53
N GLY A 60 -14.60 -31.45 2.52
CA GLY A 60 -13.20 -31.26 2.13
C GLY A 60 -12.90 -29.77 1.98
N SER A 61 -12.74 -29.06 3.10
CA SER A 61 -12.49 -27.61 3.14
C SER A 61 -11.01 -27.23 2.99
N ASP A 62 -10.10 -28.07 3.48
CA ASP A 62 -8.73 -27.61 3.75
C ASP A 62 -7.82 -27.56 2.50
N LEU A 63 -8.09 -28.38 1.48
CA LEU A 63 -7.30 -28.36 0.24
C LEU A 63 -7.63 -27.16 -0.65
N ASN A 64 -8.90 -26.76 -0.69
CA ASN A 64 -9.38 -25.67 -1.56
C ASN A 64 -9.00 -24.30 -0.99
N GLU A 65 -9.01 -24.15 0.33
CA GLU A 65 -8.65 -22.91 1.02
C GLU A 65 -7.13 -22.63 0.92
N ASN A 66 -6.29 -23.66 1.04
CA ASN A 66 -4.84 -23.54 0.87
C ASN A 66 -4.43 -23.21 -0.57
N GLU A 67 -5.12 -23.76 -1.57
CA GLU A 67 -4.90 -23.37 -2.97
C GLU A 67 -5.32 -21.93 -3.27
N ALA A 68 -6.44 -21.46 -2.68
CA ALA A 68 -6.86 -20.07 -2.80
C ALA A 68 -5.82 -19.11 -2.19
N LYS A 69 -5.25 -19.45 -1.03
CA LYS A 69 -4.16 -18.68 -0.40
C LYS A 69 -2.92 -18.61 -1.32
N LYS A 70 -2.50 -19.72 -1.95
CA LYS A 70 -1.39 -19.74 -2.94
C LYS A 70 -1.59 -18.82 -4.15
N LYS A 71 -2.84 -18.47 -4.48
CA LYS A 71 -3.17 -17.58 -5.61
C LYS A 71 -3.08 -16.10 -5.31
N THR A 72 -2.74 -15.74 -4.08
CA THR A 72 -2.72 -14.33 -3.65
C THR A 72 -1.46 -13.59 -4.09
N LEU A 73 -0.29 -14.24 -4.10
CA LEU A 73 0.99 -13.59 -4.41
C LEU A 73 1.23 -13.44 -5.92
N ALA A 74 1.65 -12.24 -6.31
CA ALA A 74 1.96 -11.89 -7.70
C ALA A 74 3.31 -11.16 -7.81
N CYS A 75 3.88 -11.20 -9.01
CA CYS A 75 5.14 -10.56 -9.31
C CYS A 75 4.99 -9.02 -9.28
N PRO A 76 5.77 -8.28 -8.47
CA PRO A 76 5.71 -6.80 -8.42
C PRO A 76 6.19 -6.10 -9.71
N ILE A 77 6.69 -6.85 -10.70
CA ILE A 77 7.16 -6.30 -11.98
C ILE A 77 6.09 -6.41 -13.06
N CYS A 78 5.38 -7.54 -13.13
CA CYS A 78 4.45 -7.85 -14.21
C CYS A 78 3.04 -8.27 -13.74
N TYR A 79 2.81 -8.30 -12.43
CA TYR A 79 1.55 -8.69 -11.77
C TYR A 79 1.04 -10.11 -12.08
N ASP A 80 1.88 -10.94 -12.71
CA ASP A 80 1.60 -12.34 -12.95
C ASP A 80 1.81 -13.19 -11.70
N GLN A 81 1.06 -14.28 -11.58
CA GLN A 81 1.11 -15.14 -10.40
C GLN A 81 2.51 -15.72 -10.18
N LEU A 82 2.97 -15.72 -8.93
CA LEU A 82 4.25 -16.34 -8.58
C LEU A 82 4.10 -17.86 -8.43
N ILE A 83 5.05 -18.59 -9.02
CA ILE A 83 5.16 -20.03 -8.86
C ILE A 83 5.93 -20.31 -7.58
N TRP A 84 5.34 -21.12 -6.70
CA TRP A 84 5.87 -21.46 -5.39
C TRP A 84 6.04 -22.97 -5.23
N ASN A 85 7.24 -23.40 -4.85
CA ASN A 85 7.58 -24.81 -4.61
C ASN A 85 7.69 -25.18 -3.11
N GLY A 86 7.09 -24.41 -2.20
CA GLY A 86 7.12 -24.66 -0.75
C GLY A 86 5.85 -25.27 -0.17
N ASP A 87 5.83 -25.40 1.16
CA ASP A 87 4.71 -25.94 1.94
C ASP A 87 3.40 -25.22 1.64
N PRO A 88 2.23 -25.89 1.65
CA PRO A 88 0.98 -25.26 1.28
C PRO A 88 0.46 -24.22 2.28
N VAL A 89 0.94 -24.27 3.52
CA VAL A 89 0.50 -23.39 4.61
C VAL A 89 1.45 -22.20 4.72
N PHE A 90 0.89 -20.99 4.65
CA PHE A 90 1.60 -19.77 4.99
C PHE A 90 1.89 -19.75 6.49
N SER A 91 3.15 -19.90 6.86
CA SER A 91 3.61 -19.78 8.24
C SER A 91 4.79 -18.81 8.34
N VAL A 92 4.84 -18.06 9.44
CA VAL A 92 5.91 -17.08 9.73
C VAL A 92 7.29 -17.73 9.73
N ASP A 93 7.38 -19.00 10.13
CA ASP A 93 8.66 -19.70 10.29
C ASP A 93 9.13 -20.44 9.03
N SER A 94 8.21 -20.90 8.16
CA SER A 94 8.56 -21.68 6.96
C SER A 94 8.56 -20.86 5.67
N THR A 95 7.64 -19.90 5.55
CA THR A 95 7.44 -19.12 4.32
C THR A 95 8.69 -18.34 3.90
N PRO A 96 9.46 -17.68 4.80
CA PRO A 96 10.65 -16.94 4.43
C PRO A 96 11.74 -17.78 3.73
N ARG A 97 11.82 -19.10 3.98
CA ARG A 97 12.81 -19.97 3.34
C ARG A 97 12.43 -20.40 1.93
N SER A 98 11.28 -19.95 1.44
CA SER A 98 10.77 -20.31 0.13
C SER A 98 11.39 -19.49 -0.99
N ILE A 99 11.53 -20.13 -2.14
CA ILE A 99 11.90 -19.47 -3.40
C ILE A 99 10.65 -19.36 -4.27
N LEU A 100 10.40 -18.15 -4.75
CA LEU A 100 9.29 -17.79 -5.61
C LEU A 100 9.82 -17.37 -6.97
N LYS A 101 9.21 -17.85 -8.06
CA LYS A 101 9.62 -17.51 -9.42
C LYS A 101 8.46 -17.02 -10.24
N CYS A 102 8.67 -15.93 -10.97
CA CYS A 102 7.70 -15.47 -11.94
C CYS A 102 7.78 -16.27 -13.25
N GLY A 103 6.63 -16.72 -13.75
CA GLY A 103 6.54 -17.43 -15.03
C GLY A 103 6.84 -16.54 -16.25
N ILE A 104 6.49 -15.26 -16.17
CA ILE A 104 6.64 -14.30 -17.28
C ILE A 104 8.01 -13.62 -17.27
N CYS A 105 8.30 -12.77 -16.28
CA CYS A 105 9.56 -12.01 -16.26
C CYS A 105 10.78 -12.83 -15.79
N LYS A 106 10.56 -14.09 -15.39
CA LYS A 106 11.58 -15.03 -14.89
C LYS A 106 12.36 -14.56 -13.66
N LYS A 107 11.98 -13.42 -13.06
CA LYS A 107 12.55 -12.94 -11.79
C LYS A 107 12.32 -13.97 -10.69
N VAL A 108 13.37 -14.19 -9.91
CA VAL A 108 13.36 -15.03 -8.72
C VAL A 108 13.35 -14.12 -7.50
N TYR A 109 12.49 -14.47 -6.55
CA TYR A 109 12.38 -13.83 -5.25
C TYR A 109 12.69 -14.88 -4.19
N SER A 110 13.40 -14.47 -3.15
CA SER A 110 13.73 -15.31 -2.00
C SER A 110 13.41 -14.53 -0.75
N GLY A 111 12.95 -15.21 0.29
CA GLY A 111 12.98 -14.64 1.63
C GLY A 111 14.33 -14.88 2.31
N ASN A 112 14.44 -14.31 3.50
CA ASN A 112 15.54 -14.55 4.44
C ASN A 112 15.01 -15.42 5.59
N GLU A 113 15.55 -15.31 6.81
CA GLU A 113 15.07 -16.09 7.95
C GLU A 113 13.71 -15.61 8.51
N ASN A 114 13.30 -14.37 8.26
CA ASN A 114 12.18 -13.73 8.95
C ASN A 114 11.07 -13.20 8.02
N HIS A 115 11.34 -12.92 6.74
CA HIS A 115 10.34 -12.44 5.80
C HIS A 115 10.64 -12.84 4.34
N LEU A 116 9.62 -12.76 3.47
CA LEU A 116 9.77 -12.88 2.02
C LEU A 116 10.16 -11.52 1.40
N ASP A 117 11.26 -11.43 0.65
CA ASP A 117 11.60 -10.20 -0.09
C ASP A 117 10.99 -10.22 -1.50
N LEU A 118 9.86 -9.52 -1.63
CA LEU A 118 9.12 -9.31 -2.89
C LEU A 118 9.30 -7.89 -3.41
N THR A 119 10.46 -7.26 -3.16
CA THR A 119 10.82 -6.00 -3.83
C THR A 119 11.38 -6.25 -5.22
N VAL A 120 11.29 -5.26 -6.12
CA VAL A 120 11.92 -5.34 -7.46
C VAL A 120 13.43 -5.58 -7.36
N THR A 121 14.04 -5.04 -6.30
CA THR A 121 15.46 -5.19 -5.97
C THR A 121 15.80 -6.48 -5.24
N SER A 122 14.85 -7.39 -5.01
CA SER A 122 15.12 -8.67 -4.33
C SER A 122 16.32 -9.39 -4.97
N GLY A 123 17.26 -9.83 -4.13
CA GLY A 123 18.55 -10.42 -4.51
C GLY A 123 19.68 -9.42 -4.87
N SER A 124 19.41 -8.11 -4.91
CA SER A 124 20.43 -7.06 -5.09
C SER A 124 20.98 -6.59 -3.74
N LYS A 125 22.31 -6.55 -3.60
CA LYS A 125 22.99 -5.89 -2.45
C LYS A 125 23.08 -4.36 -2.59
N LYS A 126 22.69 -3.80 -3.74
CA LYS A 126 22.77 -2.36 -4.01
C LYS A 126 21.36 -1.75 -3.97
N TYR A 127 21.14 -0.90 -2.97
CA TYR A 127 20.02 0.04 -2.93
C TYR A 127 20.32 1.19 -3.90
N GLY A 128 19.79 1.10 -5.13
CA GLY A 128 20.11 2.02 -6.22
C GLY A 128 19.17 3.23 -6.36
N GLU A 129 18.24 3.44 -5.43
CA GLU A 129 17.30 4.56 -5.50
C GLU A 129 17.54 5.54 -4.35
N TYR A 130 17.69 6.82 -4.70
CA TYR A 130 17.66 7.92 -3.75
C TYR A 130 16.31 7.92 -3.02
N ARG A 131 16.32 7.75 -1.69
CA ARG A 131 15.12 7.77 -0.86
C ARG A 131 15.19 8.90 0.18
N PRO A 132 14.06 9.50 0.55
CA PRO A 132 14.04 10.61 1.51
C PRO A 132 14.61 10.22 2.87
N ALA A 133 15.16 11.19 3.62
CA ALA A 133 15.89 10.95 4.87
C ALA A 133 15.08 10.21 5.94
N SER A 134 13.76 10.42 6.05
CA SER A 134 12.92 9.68 7.00
C SER A 134 12.81 8.19 6.68
N SER A 135 12.80 7.80 5.40
CA SER A 135 12.76 6.39 4.99
C SER A 135 14.04 5.65 5.38
N GLU A 136 15.19 6.33 5.33
CA GLU A 136 16.47 5.79 5.81
C GLU A 136 16.54 5.73 7.33
N LEU A 137 15.94 6.69 8.03
CA LEU A 137 15.86 6.69 9.49
C LEU A 137 15.16 5.42 10.00
N PHE A 138 14.02 5.04 9.42
CA PHE A 138 13.28 3.81 9.79
C PHE A 138 13.99 2.49 9.40
N ARG A 139 15.10 2.54 8.67
CA ARG A 139 15.95 1.36 8.42
C ARG A 139 16.96 1.13 9.52
N LEU A 140 17.31 2.15 10.30
CA LEU A 140 18.28 2.02 11.36
C LEU A 140 17.75 1.09 12.47
N PRO A 141 18.47 0.02 12.84
CA PRO A 141 18.04 -0.91 13.89
C PRO A 141 17.73 -0.25 15.24
N LEU A 142 18.38 0.87 15.53
CA LEU A 142 18.12 1.67 16.73
C LEU A 142 16.74 2.34 16.68
N VAL A 143 16.32 2.83 15.52
CA VAL A 143 15.02 3.48 15.33
C VAL A 143 13.90 2.48 15.48
N SER A 144 14.03 1.32 14.83
CA SER A 144 13.08 0.23 15.03
C SER A 144 13.02 -0.15 16.53
N PHE A 145 14.17 -0.28 17.20
CA PHE A 145 14.22 -0.69 18.62
C PHE A 145 13.51 0.31 19.56
N LEU A 146 13.65 1.60 19.27
CA LEU A 146 13.03 2.68 20.04
C LEU A 146 11.56 2.93 19.65
N TYR A 147 11.10 2.37 18.53
CA TYR A 147 9.80 2.69 17.94
C TYR A 147 8.62 2.37 18.88
N GLU A 148 8.54 1.13 19.40
CA GLU A 148 7.53 0.77 20.42
C GLU A 148 7.91 1.23 21.85
N ARG A 149 9.16 1.66 22.07
CA ARG A 149 9.72 2.05 23.40
C ARG A 149 9.70 3.56 23.69
N GLY A 150 8.89 4.35 22.99
CA GLY A 150 8.73 5.78 23.31
C GLY A 150 8.42 6.65 22.09
N TRP A 151 8.85 6.26 20.89
CA TRP A 151 8.62 7.09 19.70
C TRP A 151 7.16 7.07 19.28
N ARG A 152 6.50 5.91 19.25
CA ARG A 152 5.07 5.85 18.92
C ARG A 152 4.21 6.60 19.94
N GLN A 153 4.61 6.66 21.21
CA GLN A 153 3.95 7.46 22.25
C GLN A 153 4.01 8.96 21.92
N ALA A 154 5.03 9.40 21.17
CA ALA A 154 5.06 10.75 20.63
C ALA A 154 3.92 10.99 19.60
N PHE A 155 3.41 9.98 18.89
CA PHE A 155 2.22 10.15 18.06
C PHE A 155 0.94 10.35 18.87
N THR A 156 0.82 9.72 20.04
CA THR A 156 -0.28 10.04 20.97
C THR A 156 -0.19 11.50 21.43
N VAL A 157 1.00 11.96 21.82
CA VAL A 157 1.21 13.31 22.35
C VAL A 157 1.11 14.41 21.27
N TRP A 158 1.72 14.21 20.10
CA TRP A 158 1.77 15.22 19.02
C TRP A 158 0.65 15.07 17.99
N GLY A 159 0.32 13.84 17.63
CA GLY A 159 -0.64 13.49 16.58
C GLY A 159 -2.06 13.20 17.08
N GLY A 160 -2.26 13.07 18.40
CA GLY A 160 -3.57 12.81 19.00
C GLY A 160 -4.08 11.37 18.83
N PHE A 161 -3.20 10.41 18.57
CA PHE A 161 -3.60 9.01 18.35
C PHE A 161 -4.13 8.38 19.65
N PRO A 162 -5.27 7.68 19.61
CA PRO A 162 -5.96 7.18 20.82
C PRO A 162 -5.30 5.95 21.46
N GLY A 163 -4.20 5.44 20.88
CA GLY A 163 -3.54 4.20 21.27
C GLY A 163 -3.99 3.01 20.40
N PRO A 164 -3.16 1.96 20.29
CA PRO A 164 -3.35 0.89 19.31
C PRO A 164 -4.59 0.03 19.58
N GLU A 165 -4.92 -0.26 20.84
CA GLU A 165 -6.12 -1.04 21.19
C GLU A 165 -7.38 -0.27 20.82
N ARG A 166 -7.44 1.02 21.17
CA ARG A 166 -8.59 1.87 20.85
C ARG A 166 -8.72 2.12 19.35
N GLU A 167 -7.60 2.29 18.65
CA GLU A 167 -7.58 2.39 17.19
C GLU A 167 -8.09 1.08 16.55
N PHE A 168 -7.65 -0.08 17.05
CA PHE A 168 -8.13 -1.39 16.62
C PHE A 168 -9.63 -1.60 16.85
N GLU A 169 -10.17 -1.12 17.97
CA GLU A 169 -11.61 -1.13 18.22
C GLU A 169 -12.38 -0.27 17.21
N LEU A 170 -11.91 0.96 16.96
CA LEU A 170 -12.56 1.89 16.02
C LEU A 170 -12.59 1.34 14.59
N MET A 171 -11.49 0.72 14.13
CA MET A 171 -11.45 0.15 12.78
C MET A 171 -12.26 -1.14 12.63
N ARG A 172 -12.55 -1.84 13.74
CA ARG A 172 -13.24 -3.14 13.71
C ARG A 172 -14.60 -3.05 13.02
N ASP A 173 -15.32 -1.95 13.23
CA ASP A 173 -16.61 -1.71 12.59
C ASP A 173 -16.49 -1.61 11.07
N TYR A 174 -15.44 -0.99 10.56
CA TYR A 174 -15.17 -0.93 9.12
C TYR A 174 -14.80 -2.29 8.53
N LEU A 175 -14.13 -3.14 9.31
CA LEU A 175 -13.65 -4.45 8.88
C LEU A 175 -14.68 -5.59 9.01
N LYS A 176 -15.83 -5.36 9.68
CA LYS A 176 -16.91 -6.37 9.82
C LYS A 176 -17.29 -7.12 8.52
N PRO A 177 -17.45 -6.47 7.35
CA PRO A 177 -17.88 -7.15 6.13
C PRO A 177 -16.85 -8.14 5.57
N VAL A 178 -15.60 -8.05 6.01
CA VAL A 178 -14.44 -8.76 5.45
C VAL A 178 -13.78 -9.71 6.46
N ILE A 179 -14.45 -9.96 7.59
CA ILE A 179 -14.06 -10.97 8.58
C ILE A 179 -14.05 -12.35 7.91
N GLY A 180 -13.08 -13.19 8.28
CA GLY A 180 -12.78 -14.47 7.65
C GLY A 180 -11.94 -14.34 6.38
N GLY A 181 -11.75 -13.13 5.87
CA GLY A 181 -10.92 -12.84 4.71
C GLY A 181 -9.42 -12.72 4.99
N THR A 182 -8.67 -12.33 3.96
CA THR A 182 -7.25 -11.97 4.03
C THR A 182 -7.09 -10.49 4.31
N ILE A 183 -6.34 -10.15 5.37
CA ILE A 183 -5.96 -8.78 5.71
C ILE A 183 -4.47 -8.53 5.50
N ILE A 184 -4.14 -7.38 4.92
CA ILE A 184 -2.77 -6.86 4.86
C ILE A 184 -2.62 -5.71 5.84
N ASP A 185 -1.69 -5.81 6.78
CA ASP A 185 -1.17 -4.67 7.54
C ASP A 185 -0.03 -4.02 6.75
N ALA A 186 -0.34 -2.97 6.01
CA ALA A 186 0.56 -2.29 5.09
C ALA A 186 1.37 -1.19 5.80
N SER A 187 2.69 -1.21 5.60
CA SER A 187 3.67 -0.45 6.40
C SER A 187 3.56 -0.78 7.89
N CYS A 188 3.57 -2.08 8.21
CA CYS A 188 3.29 -2.58 9.56
C CYS A 188 4.31 -2.16 10.63
N GLY A 189 5.49 -1.66 10.22
CA GLY A 189 6.59 -1.36 11.14
C GLY A 189 6.99 -2.59 11.95
N SER A 190 7.07 -2.44 13.27
CA SER A 190 7.34 -3.52 14.21
C SER A 190 6.16 -4.48 14.42
N GLY A 191 5.08 -4.36 13.64
CA GLY A 191 3.98 -5.34 13.61
C GLY A 191 2.97 -5.19 14.75
N MET A 192 2.82 -4.00 15.34
CA MET A 192 1.88 -3.78 16.45
C MET A 192 0.43 -4.16 16.07
N PHE A 193 -0.05 -3.68 14.91
CA PHE A 193 -1.39 -4.04 14.42
C PHE A 193 -1.43 -5.46 13.85
N THR A 194 -0.41 -5.90 13.14
CA THR A 194 -0.22 -7.32 12.78
C THR A 194 -0.51 -8.25 13.97
N ARG A 195 0.09 -7.98 15.14
CA ARG A 195 -0.10 -8.81 16.34
C ARG A 195 -1.53 -8.74 16.87
N LEU A 196 -2.18 -7.58 16.81
CA LEU A 196 -3.61 -7.44 17.17
C LEU A 196 -4.52 -8.21 16.20
N PHE A 197 -4.28 -8.13 14.89
CA PHE A 197 -5.01 -8.90 13.89
C PHE A 197 -4.84 -10.40 14.10
N ALA A 198 -3.60 -10.86 14.33
CA ALA A 198 -3.32 -12.27 14.55
C ALA A 198 -3.96 -12.80 15.85
N LYS A 199 -3.88 -12.05 16.96
CA LYS A 199 -4.55 -12.41 18.23
C LYS A 199 -6.06 -12.45 18.13
N SER A 200 -6.65 -11.63 17.27
CA SER A 200 -8.11 -11.51 17.18
C SER A 200 -8.77 -12.75 16.59
N GLY A 201 -8.05 -13.55 15.80
CA GLY A 201 -8.62 -14.69 15.08
C GLY A 201 -9.70 -14.32 14.04
N LEU A 202 -9.84 -13.03 13.69
CA LEU A 202 -10.89 -12.54 12.80
C LEU A 202 -10.60 -12.76 11.31
N PHE A 203 -9.37 -13.12 10.94
CA PHE A 203 -8.93 -13.20 9.55
C PHE A 203 -8.31 -14.57 9.26
N SER A 204 -8.57 -15.11 8.06
CA SER A 204 -8.04 -16.41 7.63
C SER A 204 -6.58 -16.35 7.19
N LEU A 205 -6.07 -15.15 6.92
CA LEU A 205 -4.66 -14.86 6.64
C LEU A 205 -4.35 -13.41 7.02
N VAL A 206 -3.29 -13.22 7.81
CA VAL A 206 -2.72 -11.91 8.13
C VAL A 206 -1.38 -11.75 7.40
N VAL A 207 -1.23 -10.66 6.67
CA VAL A 207 0.02 -10.35 5.96
C VAL A 207 0.61 -9.06 6.53
N ALA A 208 1.74 -9.17 7.21
CA ALA A 208 2.53 -8.02 7.65
C ALA A 208 3.42 -7.56 6.51
N LEU A 209 3.20 -6.34 6.02
CA LEU A 209 3.93 -5.79 4.88
C LEU A 209 4.67 -4.53 5.29
N ASP A 210 5.98 -4.48 5.07
CA ASP A 210 6.78 -3.26 5.25
C ASP A 210 7.94 -3.21 4.26
N PHE A 211 8.45 -2.02 3.97
CA PHE A 211 9.62 -1.88 3.09
C PHE A 211 10.95 -2.06 3.86
N SER A 212 10.95 -1.75 5.15
CA SER A 212 12.11 -1.80 6.04
C SER A 212 12.35 -3.21 6.57
N GLU A 213 13.49 -3.78 6.19
CA GLU A 213 13.93 -5.09 6.67
C GLU A 213 14.17 -5.12 8.19
N SER A 214 14.64 -4.03 8.80
CA SER A 214 14.85 -3.96 10.25
C SER A 214 13.53 -3.94 11.02
N MET A 215 12.50 -3.26 10.50
CA MET A 215 11.16 -3.29 11.06
C MET A 215 10.54 -4.68 10.98
N LEU A 216 10.63 -5.36 9.84
CA LEU A 216 10.15 -6.72 9.69
C LEU A 216 10.89 -7.71 10.60
N LYS A 217 12.21 -7.54 10.77
CA LYS A 217 12.98 -8.34 11.73
C LYS A 217 12.43 -8.18 13.15
N GLN A 218 12.12 -6.96 13.57
CA GLN A 218 11.54 -6.76 14.89
C GLN A 218 10.12 -7.26 15.01
N SER A 219 9.31 -7.08 13.96
CA SER A 219 7.97 -7.69 13.90
C SER A 219 8.04 -9.19 14.11
N TYR A 220 8.97 -9.86 13.43
CA TYR A 220 9.22 -11.29 13.59
C TYR A 220 9.61 -11.65 15.03
N ASP A 221 10.56 -10.93 15.61
CA ASP A 221 11.03 -11.18 16.98
C ASP A 221 9.89 -11.01 18.00
N TYR A 222 9.04 -9.98 17.86
CA TYR A 222 7.88 -9.78 18.73
C TYR A 222 6.81 -10.84 18.55
N ILE A 223 6.50 -11.22 17.30
CA ILE A 223 5.56 -12.32 17.02
C ILE A 223 6.06 -13.62 17.65
N LYS A 224 7.37 -13.89 17.62
CA LYS A 224 7.96 -15.09 18.24
C LYS A 224 7.87 -15.12 19.77
N GLN A 225 7.91 -13.96 20.41
CA GLN A 225 7.86 -13.83 21.88
C GLN A 225 6.44 -13.95 22.43
N GLU A 226 5.42 -13.77 21.59
CA GLU A 226 4.02 -13.81 22.02
C GLU A 226 3.42 -15.22 21.87
N GLU A 227 3.17 -15.88 23.00
CA GLU A 227 2.65 -17.26 23.04
C GLU A 227 1.21 -17.40 22.52
N ASN A 228 0.43 -16.31 22.54
CA ASN A 228 -1.00 -16.30 22.18
C ASN A 228 -1.25 -15.99 20.69
N ILE A 229 -0.21 -15.99 19.84
CA ILE A 229 -0.36 -15.78 18.40
C ILE A 229 -0.14 -17.10 17.66
N SER A 230 -1.12 -17.49 16.84
CA SER A 230 -0.89 -18.54 15.86
C SER A 230 0.12 -18.07 14.82
N LYS A 231 1.16 -18.87 14.60
CA LYS A 231 2.17 -18.62 13.56
C LYS A 231 1.73 -19.14 12.19
N GLU A 232 0.66 -19.93 12.15
CA GLU A 232 0.00 -20.35 10.93
C GLU A 232 -0.91 -19.22 10.44
N ASN A 233 -1.06 -19.10 9.12
CA ASN A 233 -1.84 -18.06 8.48
C ASN A 233 -1.38 -16.63 8.82
N LEU A 234 -0.08 -16.47 9.09
CA LEU A 234 0.59 -15.19 9.28
C LEU A 234 1.89 -15.20 8.48
N ILE A 235 2.14 -14.16 7.69
CA ILE A 235 3.38 -14.02 6.92
C ILE A 235 3.90 -12.59 6.96
N LEU A 236 5.22 -12.46 6.87
CA LEU A 236 5.91 -11.19 6.73
C LEU A 236 6.44 -11.05 5.30
N VAL A 237 6.12 -9.94 4.65
CA VAL A 237 6.46 -9.66 3.26
C VAL A 237 7.14 -8.29 3.18
N ARG A 238 8.35 -8.27 2.65
CA ARG A 238 9.01 -7.03 2.28
C ARG A 238 8.60 -6.61 0.88
N ALA A 239 7.98 -5.45 0.78
CA ALA A 239 7.46 -4.94 -0.49
C ALA A 239 7.42 -3.41 -0.52
N ASP A 240 7.35 -2.86 -1.73
CA ASP A 240 7.10 -1.44 -1.95
C ASP A 240 5.58 -1.19 -2.04
N ILE A 241 5.07 -0.22 -1.28
CA ILE A 241 3.63 0.11 -1.29
C ILE A 241 3.15 0.54 -2.67
N ALA A 242 4.03 1.09 -3.51
CA ALA A 242 3.71 1.51 -4.87
C ALA A 242 3.74 0.35 -5.89
N ARG A 243 4.11 -0.87 -5.47
CA ARG A 243 4.12 -2.09 -6.30
C ARG A 243 3.83 -3.32 -5.44
N LEU A 244 2.57 -3.49 -5.07
CA LEU A 244 2.16 -4.53 -4.15
C LEU A 244 2.22 -5.91 -4.82
N PRO A 245 2.87 -6.91 -4.20
CA PRO A 245 3.12 -8.22 -4.79
C PRO A 245 1.90 -9.15 -4.62
N PHE A 246 0.70 -8.64 -4.90
CA PHE A 246 -0.54 -9.41 -4.84
C PHE A 246 -1.31 -9.32 -6.15
N ALA A 247 -2.02 -10.40 -6.47
CA ALA A 247 -2.87 -10.46 -7.64
C ALA A 247 -3.99 -9.41 -7.53
N SER A 248 -4.42 -8.87 -8.66
CA SER A 248 -5.55 -7.93 -8.70
C SER A 248 -6.81 -8.61 -8.16
N SER A 249 -7.61 -7.89 -7.39
CA SER A 249 -8.87 -8.39 -6.83
C SER A 249 -8.76 -9.67 -5.98
N SER A 250 -7.70 -9.79 -5.18
CA SER A 250 -7.44 -10.99 -4.35
C SER A 250 -7.58 -10.74 -2.84
N ILE A 251 -7.48 -9.50 -2.38
CA ILE A 251 -7.40 -9.15 -0.95
C ILE A 251 -8.74 -8.63 -0.43
N ASP A 252 -9.16 -9.08 0.75
CA ASP A 252 -10.39 -8.61 1.39
C ASP A 252 -10.21 -7.25 2.07
N ALA A 253 -9.12 -7.10 2.81
CA ALA A 253 -8.88 -5.93 3.64
C ALA A 253 -7.44 -5.45 3.55
N VAL A 254 -7.26 -4.13 3.52
CA VAL A 254 -5.97 -3.50 3.77
C VAL A 254 -6.11 -2.54 4.94
N HIS A 255 -5.18 -2.63 5.88
CA HIS A 255 -5.00 -1.71 6.98
C HIS A 255 -3.68 -0.95 6.80
N ALA A 256 -3.65 0.36 7.07
CA ALA A 256 -2.44 1.18 7.06
C ALA A 256 -2.42 2.15 8.24
N GLY A 257 -1.88 1.70 9.37
CA GLY A 257 -1.89 2.45 10.63
C GLY A 257 -0.73 3.44 10.75
N ALA A 258 -1.04 4.74 10.84
CA ALA A 258 -0.06 5.82 10.92
C ALA A 258 1.01 5.78 9.81
N ALA A 259 0.63 5.39 8.59
CA ALA A 259 1.57 5.09 7.52
C ALA A 259 1.46 6.03 6.30
N LEU A 260 0.25 6.53 6.00
CA LEU A 260 -0.04 7.23 4.74
C LEU A 260 0.82 8.49 4.51
N HIS A 261 1.27 9.13 5.58
CA HIS A 261 2.13 10.31 5.54
C HIS A 261 3.60 9.97 5.29
N CYS A 262 4.01 8.69 5.38
CA CYS A 262 5.38 8.25 5.13
C CYS A 262 5.58 7.75 3.69
N TRP A 263 4.51 7.62 2.89
CA TRP A 263 4.60 7.05 1.55
C TRP A 263 5.15 8.08 0.56
N PRO A 264 6.22 7.78 -0.19
CA PRO A 264 6.76 8.73 -1.17
C PRO A 264 5.73 9.23 -2.18
N SER A 265 4.80 8.34 -2.58
CA SER A 265 3.65 8.67 -3.42
C SER A 265 2.38 8.03 -2.83
N PRO A 266 1.58 8.78 -2.06
CA PRO A 266 0.34 8.27 -1.50
C PRO A 266 -0.64 7.80 -2.57
N SER A 267 -0.74 8.51 -3.70
CA SER A 267 -1.61 8.14 -4.82
C SER A 267 -1.20 6.82 -5.48
N ALA A 268 0.10 6.56 -5.66
CA ALA A 268 0.56 5.28 -6.18
C ALA A 268 0.25 4.14 -5.20
N GLY A 269 0.46 4.35 -3.89
CA GLY A 269 0.12 3.37 -2.87
C GLY A 269 -1.37 3.05 -2.81
N VAL A 270 -2.23 4.07 -2.78
CA VAL A 270 -3.69 3.88 -2.75
C VAL A 270 -4.21 3.27 -4.06
N ALA A 271 -3.61 3.59 -5.21
CA ALA A 271 -3.94 2.96 -6.49
C ALA A 271 -3.60 1.45 -6.48
N GLU A 272 -2.44 1.06 -5.95
CA GLU A 272 -2.10 -0.35 -5.80
C GLU A 272 -3.03 -1.07 -4.82
N ILE A 273 -3.39 -0.44 -3.72
CA ILE A 273 -4.39 -0.97 -2.76
C ILE A 273 -5.73 -1.21 -3.46
N SER A 274 -6.22 -0.24 -4.22
CA SER A 274 -7.44 -0.36 -5.03
C SER A 274 -7.35 -1.51 -6.04
N ARG A 275 -6.18 -1.71 -6.67
CA ARG A 275 -5.95 -2.83 -7.60
C ARG A 275 -6.09 -4.18 -6.91
N ILE A 276 -5.45 -4.37 -5.76
CA ILE A 276 -5.39 -5.68 -5.07
C ILE A 276 -6.67 -6.03 -4.31
N LEU A 277 -7.42 -5.04 -3.85
CA LEU A 277 -8.70 -5.29 -3.16
C LEU A 277 -9.67 -5.98 -4.10
N ARG A 278 -10.38 -7.00 -3.62
CA ARG A 278 -11.53 -7.58 -4.34
C ARG A 278 -12.69 -6.57 -4.38
N PRO A 279 -13.64 -6.72 -5.32
CA PRO A 279 -14.88 -5.93 -5.25
C PRO A 279 -15.54 -6.07 -3.88
N GLY A 280 -15.98 -4.94 -3.29
CA GLY A 280 -16.47 -4.87 -1.91
C GLY A 280 -15.39 -4.90 -0.81
N GLY A 281 -14.11 -5.09 -1.17
CA GLY A 281 -12.98 -5.09 -0.25
C GLY A 281 -12.77 -3.73 0.43
N VAL A 282 -12.22 -3.74 1.64
CA VAL A 282 -12.16 -2.56 2.53
C VAL A 282 -10.72 -2.07 2.68
N PHE A 283 -10.51 -0.77 2.53
CA PHE A 283 -9.29 -0.10 2.96
C PHE A 283 -9.58 0.72 4.23
N VAL A 284 -8.76 0.56 5.26
CA VAL A 284 -8.75 1.41 6.45
C VAL A 284 -7.35 1.99 6.65
N ALA A 285 -7.25 3.30 6.85
CA ALA A 285 -5.99 3.96 7.13
C ALA A 285 -6.12 4.93 8.30
N THR A 286 -5.01 5.20 8.97
CA THR A 286 -4.90 6.31 9.91
C THR A 286 -3.72 7.21 9.58
N THR A 287 -3.92 8.51 9.77
CA THR A 287 -2.89 9.53 9.60
C THR A 287 -3.19 10.73 10.51
N TYR A 288 -2.43 11.80 10.38
CA TYR A 288 -2.70 13.06 11.05
C TYR A 288 -2.86 14.19 10.04
N ILE A 289 -3.79 15.10 10.32
CA ILE A 289 -3.96 16.37 9.61
C ILE A 289 -3.31 17.48 10.43
N ILE A 290 -2.62 18.39 9.74
CA ILE A 290 -2.10 19.62 10.34
C ILE A 290 -2.75 20.82 9.63
N ASP A 291 -3.94 21.20 10.11
CA ASP A 291 -4.77 22.29 9.56
C ASP A 291 -4.59 23.63 10.28
N GLY A 292 -3.44 23.83 10.94
CA GLY A 292 -3.07 25.08 11.62
C GLY A 292 -2.66 26.21 10.65
N LEU A 293 -1.65 27.02 11.04
CA LEU A 293 -1.19 28.21 10.30
C LEU A 293 -0.93 27.97 8.78
N TYR A 294 -0.58 26.73 8.40
CA TYR A 294 -0.36 26.31 7.01
C TYR A 294 -1.64 26.25 6.14
N SER A 295 -2.82 26.02 6.73
CA SER A 295 -4.11 26.08 5.99
C SER A 295 -4.55 27.52 5.72
N PHE A 296 -4.10 28.48 6.53
CA PHE A 296 -4.52 29.89 6.43
C PHE A 296 -3.59 30.79 5.62
N ILE A 297 -2.36 30.33 5.30
CA ILE A 297 -1.36 31.11 4.55
C ILE A 297 -0.98 30.36 3.27
N PRO A 298 -1.66 30.64 2.13
CA PRO A 298 -1.45 29.94 0.85
C PRO A 298 -0.02 29.99 0.32
N PHE A 299 0.74 31.02 0.69
CA PHE A 299 2.12 31.24 0.26
C PHE A 299 3.12 30.24 0.86
N LEU A 300 2.74 29.45 1.88
CA LEU A 300 3.57 28.37 2.44
C LEU A 300 3.46 27.04 1.66
N SER A 301 2.59 26.96 0.64
CA SER A 301 2.44 25.77 -0.22
C SER A 301 3.74 25.27 -0.89
N PRO A 302 4.64 26.14 -1.40
CA PRO A 302 5.94 25.70 -1.92
C PRO A 302 6.86 25.14 -0.82
N ILE A 303 6.73 25.62 0.42
CA ILE A 303 7.46 25.10 1.58
C ILE A 303 6.94 23.71 1.95
N ARG A 304 5.63 23.43 1.76
CA ARG A 304 5.05 22.07 1.90
C ARG A 304 5.72 21.06 0.97
N GLN A 305 5.84 21.39 -0.31
CA GLN A 305 6.50 20.51 -1.29
C GLN A 305 7.98 20.31 -0.97
N ASN A 306 8.68 21.37 -0.55
CA ASN A 306 10.08 21.26 -0.15
C ASN A 306 10.28 20.45 1.14
N ILE A 307 9.41 20.60 2.15
CA ILE A 307 9.46 19.78 3.38
C ILE A 307 9.11 18.32 3.07
N ALA A 308 8.11 18.05 2.23
CA ALA A 308 7.79 16.68 1.82
C ALA A 308 8.92 16.03 1.01
N GLN A 309 9.60 16.79 0.14
CA GLN A 309 10.76 16.32 -0.61
C GLN A 309 12.00 16.12 0.26
N PHE A 310 12.20 16.96 1.29
CA PHE A 310 13.37 16.90 2.17
C PHE A 310 13.20 15.92 3.34
N SER A 311 12.06 15.98 4.05
CA SER A 311 11.76 15.09 5.17
C SER A 311 11.29 13.72 4.70
N GLY A 312 10.65 13.62 3.53
CA GLY A 312 10.01 12.39 3.04
C GLY A 312 8.61 12.14 3.59
N SER A 313 8.08 13.04 4.41
CA SER A 313 6.74 12.93 4.98
C SER A 313 5.76 13.86 4.28
N HIS A 314 4.64 13.30 3.81
CA HIS A 314 3.52 14.05 3.26
C HIS A 314 2.70 14.70 4.37
N LEU A 315 2.45 15.99 4.21
CA LEU A 315 1.66 16.77 5.15
C LEU A 315 0.24 16.98 4.59
N TYR A 316 -0.74 16.33 5.22
CA TYR A 316 -2.15 16.52 4.89
C TYR A 316 -2.71 17.74 5.61
N LEU A 317 -3.32 18.65 4.85
CA LEU A 317 -3.84 19.92 5.37
C LEU A 317 -5.36 19.92 5.57
N SER A 318 -6.08 18.98 4.96
CA SER A 318 -7.53 18.88 5.06
C SER A 318 -8.05 17.47 4.83
N GLU A 319 -9.24 17.18 5.34
CA GLU A 319 -9.95 15.92 5.08
C GLU A 319 -10.34 15.79 3.61
N ARG A 320 -10.52 16.91 2.91
CA ARG A 320 -10.84 16.94 1.48
C ARG A 320 -9.70 16.34 0.65
N GLU A 321 -8.44 16.66 0.98
CA GLU A 321 -7.26 16.11 0.29
C GLU A 321 -7.20 14.58 0.44
N LEU A 322 -7.53 14.06 1.63
CA LEU A 322 -7.60 12.61 1.88
C LEU A 322 -8.78 11.96 1.13
N ARG A 323 -9.95 12.59 1.12
CA ARG A 323 -11.11 12.10 0.36
C ARG A 323 -10.78 12.03 -1.13
N GLU A 324 -10.24 13.11 -1.70
CA GLU A 324 -9.88 13.21 -3.12
C GLU A 324 -8.83 12.16 -3.52
N LEU A 325 -7.84 11.90 -2.65
CA LEU A 325 -6.86 10.83 -2.84
C LEU A 325 -7.54 9.47 -3.02
N PHE A 326 -8.47 9.11 -2.14
CA PHE A 326 -9.14 7.81 -2.16
C PHE A 326 -10.08 7.69 -3.37
N THR A 327 -10.88 8.73 -3.64
CA THR A 327 -11.84 8.72 -4.75
C THR A 327 -11.16 8.71 -6.11
N THR A 328 -10.04 9.44 -6.27
CA THR A 328 -9.29 9.46 -7.54
C THR A 328 -8.64 8.11 -7.85
N CYS A 329 -8.33 7.32 -6.81
CA CYS A 329 -7.83 5.95 -6.95
C CYS A 329 -8.95 4.90 -7.14
N GLY A 330 -10.21 5.34 -7.33
CA GLY A 330 -11.34 4.45 -7.64
C GLY A 330 -11.98 3.78 -6.42
N LEU A 331 -11.68 4.25 -5.20
CA LEU A 331 -12.38 3.80 -4.00
C LEU A 331 -13.65 4.64 -3.76
N VAL A 332 -14.69 3.99 -3.24
CA VAL A 332 -16.01 4.55 -2.96
C VAL A 332 -16.35 4.46 -1.47
N ASP A 333 -17.50 5.00 -1.07
CA ASP A 333 -18.00 4.97 0.32
C ASP A 333 -17.01 5.52 1.35
N TYR A 334 -16.31 6.61 1.00
CA TYR A 334 -15.34 7.23 1.89
C TYR A 334 -15.99 7.76 3.16
N THR A 335 -15.54 7.24 4.29
CA THR A 335 -15.86 7.70 5.64
C THR A 335 -14.60 8.18 6.36
N CYS A 336 -14.78 9.12 7.29
CA CYS A 336 -13.71 9.73 8.05
C CYS A 336 -14.19 9.98 9.48
N ILE A 337 -13.39 9.57 10.46
CA ILE A 337 -13.51 9.93 11.86
C ILE A 337 -12.29 10.77 12.21
N ARG A 338 -12.53 11.96 12.73
CA ARG A 338 -11.48 12.89 13.14
C ARG A 338 -11.58 13.19 14.63
N ASN A 339 -10.44 13.13 15.32
CA ASN A 339 -10.31 13.56 16.70
C ASN A 339 -9.05 14.43 16.86
N GLY A 340 -9.22 15.75 16.84
CA GLY A 340 -8.10 16.69 16.79
C GLY A 340 -7.27 16.53 15.51
N ARG A 341 -5.98 16.20 15.65
CA ARG A 341 -5.10 15.92 14.51
C ARG A 341 -5.26 14.51 13.96
N PHE A 342 -5.68 13.56 14.80
CA PHE A 342 -5.85 12.18 14.40
C PHE A 342 -7.01 12.03 13.42
N VAL A 343 -6.78 11.25 12.37
CA VAL A 343 -7.80 10.89 11.39
C VAL A 343 -7.74 9.39 11.13
N MET A 344 -8.90 8.76 11.19
CA MET A 344 -9.14 7.42 10.69
C MET A 344 -10.11 7.49 9.52
N MET A 345 -9.79 6.80 8.44
CA MET A 345 -10.57 6.83 7.21
C MET A 345 -10.77 5.41 6.70
N SER A 346 -11.93 5.19 6.08
CA SER A 346 -12.21 3.94 5.39
C SER A 346 -12.86 4.23 4.04
N ALA A 347 -12.58 3.36 3.07
CA ALA A 347 -13.25 3.33 1.79
C ALA A 347 -13.29 1.89 1.26
N ARG A 348 -14.07 1.67 0.20
CA ARG A 348 -14.26 0.35 -0.39
C ARG A 348 -13.93 0.35 -1.86
N LYS A 349 -13.57 -0.83 -2.38
CA LYS A 349 -13.59 -1.05 -3.82
C LYS A 349 -15.04 -1.27 -4.29
N PRO A 350 -15.48 -0.63 -5.39
CA PRO A 350 -16.79 -0.89 -5.98
C PRO A 350 -17.03 -2.39 -6.25
N GLU A 351 -18.29 -2.82 -6.18
CA GLU A 351 -18.73 -4.19 -6.49
C GLU A 351 -18.56 -4.59 -7.97
#